data_AF-A0A358TVR6-F1
#
_entry.id   AF-A0A358TVR6-F1
#
_cell.length_a   1.000
_cell.length_b   1.000
_cell.length_c   1.000
_cell.angle_alpha   90.00
_cell.angle_beta   90.00
_cell.angle_gamma   90.00
#
_symmetry.space_group_name_H-M   'P 1'
#
loop_
_entity.id
_entity.type
_entity.pdbx_description
1 polymer ?
#
loop_
_entity_poly.entity_id
_entity_poly.type
_entity_poly.pdbx_seq_one_letter_code
_entity_poly.pdbx_strand_id
1 'polypeptide(L)' 'MIELLSERELEVLRLLAAGLSNEEIGNSLFISLGTVKWHVKNIFGKLEVKNRVQAVARAQQMGVLANQS' A
#
# COMPACT_ATOMS: atom_id res chain seq x y z
N MET A 1 4.01 -14.15 -9.33
CA MET A 1 3.05 -13.02 -9.38
C MET A 1 3.05 -12.24 -8.05
N ILE A 2 4.25 -11.94 -7.51
CA ILE A 2 4.49 -11.02 -6.37
C ILE A 2 5.37 -9.84 -6.84
N GLU A 3 5.87 -9.86 -8.07
CA GLU A 3 6.92 -8.96 -8.56
C GLU A 3 6.47 -7.53 -8.92
N LEU A 4 5.17 -7.22 -8.88
CA LEU A 4 4.69 -5.89 -9.27
C LEU A 4 5.03 -4.83 -8.21
N LEU A 5 4.83 -5.16 -6.94
CA LEU A 5 5.08 -4.27 -5.80
C LEU A 5 6.32 -4.73 -5.05
N SER A 6 7.14 -3.78 -4.59
CA SER A 6 8.24 -4.12 -3.68
C SER A 6 7.70 -4.55 -2.32
N GLU A 7 8.52 -5.23 -1.51
CA GLU A 7 8.15 -5.61 -0.15
C GLU A 7 7.69 -4.40 0.68
N ARG A 8 8.37 -3.26 0.52
CA ARG A 8 8.01 -2.02 1.21
C ARG A 8 6.69 -1.43 0.74
N GLU A 9 6.41 -1.51 -0.56
CA GLU A 9 5.12 -1.08 -1.11
C GLU A 9 3.99 -2.00 -0.65
N LEU A 10 4.25 -3.31 -0.52
CA LEU A 10 3.30 -4.26 0.05
C LEU A 10 3.01 -3.98 1.52
N GLU A 11 4.02 -3.65 2.33
CA GLU A 11 3.82 -3.21 3.73
C GLU A 11 2.93 -1.97 3.81
N VAL A 12 3.25 -0.94 3.03
CA VAL A 12 2.45 0.30 2.97
C VAL A 12 1.03 -0.02 2.52
N LEU A 13 0.84 -0.86 1.50
CA LEU A 13 -0.48 -1.25 1.00
C LEU A 13 -1.30 -2.03 2.04
N ARG A 14 -0.67 -2.91 2.83
CA ARG A 14 -1.32 -3.62 3.94
C ARG A 14 -1.84 -2.65 4.99
N LEU A 15 -1.03 -1.68 5.40
CA LEU A 15 -1.45 -0.67 6.37
C LEU A 15 -2.52 0.28 5.80
N LEU A 16 -2.46 0.59 4.50
CA LEU A 16 -3.54 1.29 3.81
C LEU A 16 -4.86 0.50 3.86
N ALA A 17 -4.81 -0.81 3.65
CA ALA A 17 -5.98 -1.69 3.73
C ALA A 17 -6.52 -1.81 5.17
N ALA A 18 -5.65 -1.71 6.17
CA ALA A 18 -6.01 -1.66 7.60
C ALA A 18 -6.59 -0.29 8.05
N GLY A 19 -6.69 0.69 7.15
CA GLY A 19 -7.33 1.98 7.45
C GLY A 19 -6.40 3.08 8.00
N LEU A 20 -5.09 2.81 8.16
CA LEU A 20 -4.15 3.78 8.73
C LEU A 20 -3.92 4.98 7.80
N SER A 21 -3.89 6.19 8.35
CA SER A 21 -3.46 7.40 7.64
C SER A 21 -1.98 7.33 7.23
N ASN A 22 -1.56 8.18 6.28
CA ASN A 22 -0.15 8.19 5.85
C ASN A 22 0.81 8.58 6.98
N GLU A 23 0.34 9.33 7.98
CA GLU A 23 1.13 9.69 9.16
C GLU A 23 1.31 8.47 10.08
N GLU A 24 0.23 7.75 10.39
CA GLU A 24 0.27 6.51 11.16
C GLU A 24 1.13 5.44 10.48
N ILE A 25 1.07 5.34 9.15
CA ILE A 25 1.95 4.46 8.37
C ILE A 25 3.41 4.86 8.54
N GLY A 26 3.70 6.16 8.47
CA GLY A 26 5.06 6.67 8.67
C GLY A 26 5.61 6.31 10.04
N ASN A 27 4.79 6.49 11.08
CA ASN A 27 5.13 6.12 12.44
C ASN A 27 5.31 4.60 12.59
N SER A 28 4.39 3.80 12.07
CA SER A 28 4.45 2.32 12.14
C SER A 28 5.66 1.74 11.42
N LEU A 29 6.12 2.39 10.36
CA LEU A 29 7.20 1.92 9.51
C LEU A 29 8.53 2.66 9.75
N PHE A 30 8.58 3.57 10.73
CA PHE A 30 9.72 4.43 11.07
C PHE A 30 10.29 5.19 9.85
N ILE A 31 9.42 5.77 9.02
CA ILE A 31 9.78 6.58 7.84
C ILE A 31 9.00 7.90 7.79
N SER A 32 9.54 8.88 7.04
CA SER A 32 8.89 10.18 6.91
C SER A 32 7.55 10.10 6.16
N LEU A 33 6.63 11.03 6.46
CA LEU A 33 5.38 11.20 5.72
C LEU A 33 5.61 11.38 4.21
N GLY A 34 6.70 12.06 3.81
CA GLY A 34 7.08 12.23 2.41
C GLY A 34 7.42 10.90 1.74
N THR A 35 8.17 10.04 2.43
CA THR A 35 8.51 8.68 1.97
C THR A 35 7.25 7.82 1.82
N VAL A 36 6.31 7.90 2.78
CA VAL A 36 5.02 7.21 2.66
C VAL A 36 4.27 7.68 1.42
N LYS A 37 4.10 8.99 1.23
CA LYS A 37 3.41 9.55 0.05
C LYS A 37 4.06 9.10 -1.26
N TRP A 38 5.39 8.98 -1.30
CA TRP A 38 6.12 8.47 -2.45
C TRP A 38 5.77 7.00 -2.72
N HIS A 39 5.78 6.13 -1.71
CA HIS A 39 5.34 4.73 -1.86
C HIS A 39 3.89 4.63 -2.32
N VAL A 40 2.98 5.41 -1.73
CA VAL A 40 1.55 5.43 -2.12
C VAL A 40 1.40 5.82 -3.59
N LYS A 41 2.14 6.82 -4.07
CA LYS A 41 2.12 7.22 -5.48
C LYS A 41 2.61 6.10 -6.40
N ASN A 42 3.69 5.41 -6.04
CA ASN A 42 4.20 4.29 -6.84
C ASN A 42 3.24 3.11 -6.85
N ILE A 43 2.64 2.77 -5.72
CA ILE A 43 1.59 1.75 -5.62
C ILE A 43 0.44 2.09 -6.57
N PHE A 44 -0.03 3.34 -6.56
CA PHE A 44 -1.12 3.76 -7.43
C PHE A 44 -0.76 3.64 -8.91
N GLY A 45 0.47 4.04 -9.28
CA GLY A 45 0.96 3.88 -10.66
C GLY A 45 1.06 2.42 -11.07
N LYS A 46 1.62 1.55 -10.22
CA LYS A 46 1.81 0.13 -10.49
C LYS A 46 0.49 -0.66 -10.55
N LEU A 47 -0.49 -0.28 -9.72
CA LEU A 47 -1.82 -0.89 -9.73
C LEU A 47 -2.77 -0.25 -10.75
N GLU A 48 -2.33 0.80 -11.45
CA GLU A 48 -3.13 1.58 -12.41
C GLU A 48 -4.42 2.16 -11.82
N VAL A 49 -4.33 2.67 -10.60
CA VAL A 49 -5.45 3.23 -9.82
C VAL A 49 -5.20 4.69 -9.46
N LYS A 50 -6.26 5.41 -9.08
CA LYS A 50 -6.20 6.85 -8.81
C LYS A 50 -6.28 7.19 -7.32
N ASN A 51 -6.75 6.27 -6.49
CA ASN A 51 -6.97 6.54 -5.09
C ASN A 51 -6.82 5.29 -4.21
N ARG A 52 -6.80 5.54 -2.90
CA ARG A 52 -6.63 4.54 -1.86
C ARG A 52 -7.65 3.42 -1.94
N VAL A 53 -8.93 3.74 -2.10
CA VAL A 53 -10.02 2.76 -2.13
C VAL A 53 -9.83 1.81 -3.31
N GLN A 54 -9.51 2.35 -4.49
CA GLN A 54 -9.21 1.57 -5.67
C GLN A 54 -7.95 0.70 -5.48
N ALA A 55 -6.89 1.24 -4.86
CA ALA A 55 -5.67 0.47 -4.59
C ALA A 55 -5.95 -0.74 -3.70
N VAL A 56 -6.69 -0.55 -2.61
CA VAL A 56 -7.06 -1.64 -1.69
C VAL A 56 -7.95 -2.66 -2.39
N ALA A 57 -8.98 -2.23 -3.11
CA ALA A 57 -9.88 -3.11 -3.84
C ALA A 57 -9.13 -3.93 -4.93
N ARG A 58 -8.24 -3.28 -5.69
CA ARG A 58 -7.42 -3.93 -6.73
C ARG A 58 -6.48 -4.95 -6.11
N ALA A 59 -5.84 -4.61 -4.99
CA ALA A 59 -4.95 -5.49 -4.25
C ALA A 59 -5.67 -6.71 -3.67
N GLN A 60 -6.92 -6.56 -3.22
CA GLN A 60 -7.77 -7.68 -2.82
C GLN A 60 -8.13 -8.58 -4.01
N GLN A 61 -8.54 -8.01 -5.14
CA GLN A 61 -8.85 -8.76 -6.36
C GLN A 61 -7.65 -9.56 -6.90
N MET A 62 -6.44 -9.02 -6.76
CA MET A 62 -5.20 -9.68 -7.18
C MET A 62 -4.71 -10.74 -6.19
N GLY A 63 -5.37 -10.89 -5.03
CA GLY A 63 -4.95 -11.84 -3.99
C GLY A 63 -3.65 -11.45 -3.27
N VAL A 64 -3.09 -10.26 -3.51
CA VAL A 64 -1.83 -9.82 -2.87
C VAL A 64 -2.02 -9.41 -1.39
N LEU A 65 -3.27 -9.21 -0.96
CA LEU A 65 -3.65 -9.00 0.44
C LEU A 65 -4.21 -10.26 1.12
N ALA A 66 -4.12 -11.43 0.48
CA ALA A 66 -4.58 -12.70 1.04
C ALA A 66 -3.55 -13.26 2.04
N ASN A 67 -3.60 -12.78 3.27
CA ASN A 67 -3.28 -13.52 4.49
C ASN A 67 -3.41 -12.55 5.68
N GLN A 68 -4.62 -12.52 6.23
CA GLN A 68 -4.86 -12.09 7.60
C GLN A 68 -5.73 -13.18 8.23
N SER A 69 -5.09 -14.31 8.53
CA SER A 69 -5.62 -15.39 9.37
C SER A 69 -4.52 -15.78 10.33
#